data_AF-A0A4P7D866-F1
#
_entry.id   AF-A0A4P7D866-F1
#
_cell.length_a   1.000
_cell.length_b   1.000
_cell.length_c   1.000
_cell.angle_alpha   90.00
_cell.angle_beta   90.00
_cell.angle_gamma   90.00
#
_symmetry.space_group_name_H-M   'P 1'
#
loop_
_entity.id
_entity.type
_entity.pdbx_description
1 polymer ?
#
loop_
_entity_poly.entity_id
_entity_poly.type
_entity_poly.pdbx_seq_one_letter_code
_entity_poly.pdbx_strand_id
1 'polypeptide(L)'
;MRGTPYLEPDASRAAQWQSRVREASPMHDALQIGLVWRGDPNHRRDAQRSMTLEALAPLFALNDVVFHPLSPGHTAMPANVPHCDLTPDYRDGFEDVAAHVCALDAVVTIDSAPLHLGGALGKPVFAMLDRVSQWAWGTQESQRWYDSVTLFRQPRPGDWQPVVARVAQRLASFPAAPEREATGLANRL
;
A
#
# COMPACT_ATOMS: atom_id res chain seq x y z
N MET A 1 -8.05 13.37 19.35
CA MET A 1 -8.59 12.85 18.08
C MET A 1 -7.91 11.52 17.83
N ARG A 2 -8.69 10.45 17.66
CA ARG A 2 -8.22 9.13 17.22
C ARG A 2 -8.38 9.09 15.71
N GLY A 3 -7.40 8.57 14.99
CA GLY A 3 -7.46 8.43 13.54
C GLY A 3 -8.24 7.19 13.12
N THR A 4 -9.47 7.03 13.62
CA THR A 4 -10.28 5.84 13.35
C THR A 4 -10.72 5.79 11.89
N PRO A 5 -10.94 4.58 11.33
CA PRO A 5 -11.46 4.43 9.98
C PRO A 5 -12.81 5.14 9.83
N TYR A 6 -13.06 5.72 8.65
CA TYR A 6 -14.28 6.45 8.33
C TYR A 6 -14.80 6.20 6.91
N LEU A 7 -14.13 5.34 6.14
CA LEU A 7 -14.64 4.80 4.89
C LEU A 7 -14.83 3.29 5.04
N GLU A 8 -15.87 2.78 4.39
CA GLU A 8 -16.14 1.35 4.25
C GLU A 8 -16.28 1.04 2.76
N PRO A 9 -15.63 -0.02 2.24
CA PRO A 9 -15.83 -0.42 0.86
C PRO A 9 -17.21 -1.06 0.70
N ASP A 10 -17.77 -1.02 -0.50
CA ASP A 10 -18.89 -1.89 -0.82
C ASP A 10 -18.50 -3.37 -0.60
N ALA A 11 -19.28 -4.07 0.23
CA ALA A 11 -18.94 -5.43 0.67
C ALA A 11 -18.88 -6.43 -0.50
N SER A 12 -19.73 -6.26 -1.52
CA SER A 12 -19.75 -7.14 -2.68
C SER A 12 -18.51 -6.94 -3.55
N ARG A 13 -18.09 -5.68 -3.73
CA ARG A 13 -16.85 -5.33 -4.45
C ARG A 13 -15.62 -5.80 -3.68
N ALA A 14 -15.58 -5.59 -2.37
CA ALA A 14 -14.49 -6.06 -1.53
C ALA A 14 -14.30 -7.59 -1.65
N ALA A 15 -15.39 -8.35 -1.62
CA ALA A 15 -15.34 -9.80 -1.80
C ALA A 15 -14.83 -10.21 -3.20
N GLN A 16 -15.30 -9.53 -4.26
CA GLN A 16 -14.81 -9.77 -5.63
C GLN A 16 -13.32 -9.49 -5.76
N TRP A 17 -12.85 -8.37 -5.22
CA TRP A 17 -11.43 -7.99 -5.23
C TRP A 17 -10.57 -8.95 -4.42
N GLN A 18 -11.06 -9.46 -3.29
CA GLN A 18 -10.36 -10.50 -2.54
C GLN A 18 -10.20 -11.80 -3.33
N SER A 19 -11.23 -12.22 -4.08
CA SER A 19 -11.12 -13.39 -4.96
C SER A 19 -10.12 -13.15 -6.10
N ARG A 20 -10.17 -11.99 -6.76
CA ARG A 20 -9.21 -11.62 -7.81
C ARG A 20 -7.76 -11.64 -7.30
N VAL A 21 -7.50 -11.02 -6.15
CA VAL A 21 -6.16 -11.02 -5.52
C VAL A 21 -5.71 -12.46 -5.23
N ARG A 22 -6.58 -13.31 -4.68
CA ARG A 22 -6.25 -14.72 -4.39
C ARG A 22 -5.96 -15.53 -5.65
N GLU A 23 -6.76 -15.37 -6.70
CA GLU A 23 -6.63 -16.09 -7.97
C GLU A 23 -5.40 -15.64 -8.77
N ALA A 24 -5.09 -14.34 -8.75
CA ALA A 24 -3.96 -13.78 -9.48
C ALA A 24 -2.61 -14.00 -8.77
N SER A 25 -2.62 -14.26 -7.46
CA SER A 25 -1.38 -14.34 -6.69
C SER A 25 -0.54 -15.56 -7.09
N PRO A 26 0.75 -15.38 -7.41
CA PRO A 26 1.64 -16.50 -7.71
C PRO A 26 2.05 -17.30 -6.47
N MET A 27 1.69 -16.83 -5.26
CA MET A 27 2.07 -17.42 -3.98
C MET A 27 0.89 -17.41 -3.01
N HIS A 28 0.44 -18.59 -2.58
CA HIS A 28 -0.77 -18.72 -1.75
C HIS A 28 -0.63 -18.15 -0.33
N ASP A 29 0.54 -18.30 0.29
CA ASP A 29 0.79 -17.90 1.69
C ASP A 29 1.60 -16.60 1.80
N ALA A 30 1.76 -15.86 0.70
CA ALA A 30 2.50 -14.60 0.69
C ALA A 30 1.64 -13.42 1.15
N LEU A 31 2.29 -12.44 1.78
CA LEU A 31 1.69 -11.13 2.02
C LEU A 31 1.39 -10.44 0.69
N GLN A 32 0.15 -10.00 0.52
CA GLN A 32 -0.29 -9.22 -0.63
C GLN A 32 -0.16 -7.74 -0.30
N ILE A 33 0.84 -7.08 -0.88
CA ILE A 33 1.25 -5.73 -0.50
C ILE A 33 0.98 -4.75 -1.64
N GLY A 34 0.12 -3.77 -1.40
CA GLY A 34 -0.08 -2.66 -2.32
C GLY A 34 1.17 -1.79 -2.39
N LEU A 35 1.60 -1.40 -3.59
CA LEU A 35 2.83 -0.64 -3.79
C LEU A 35 2.59 0.60 -4.64
N VAL A 36 3.04 1.75 -4.14
CA VAL A 36 3.11 3.02 -4.88
C VAL A 36 4.42 3.72 -4.55
N TRP A 37 5.30 3.84 -5.55
CA TRP A 37 6.64 4.41 -5.38
C TRP A 37 6.88 5.66 -6.21
N ARG A 38 5.98 5.97 -7.15
CA ARG A 38 6.04 7.13 -8.02
C ARG A 38 4.64 7.69 -8.22
N GLY A 39 4.53 9.01 -8.24
CA GLY A 39 3.28 9.72 -8.50
C GLY A 39 3.18 10.26 -9.93
N ASP A 40 2.19 11.11 -10.15
CA ASP A 40 2.01 11.84 -11.40
C ASP A 40 3.20 12.80 -11.64
N PRO A 41 3.94 12.67 -12.77
CA PRO A 41 5.05 13.55 -13.14
C PRO A 41 4.66 15.04 -13.23
N ASN A 42 3.38 15.35 -13.49
CA ASN A 42 2.89 16.73 -13.56
C ASN A 42 2.66 17.35 -12.18
N HIS A 43 2.67 16.56 -11.12
CA HIS A 43 2.52 17.08 -9.77
C HIS A 43 3.77 17.84 -9.33
N ARG A 44 3.62 19.08 -8.85
CA ARG A 44 4.71 20.01 -8.50
C ARG A 44 5.82 19.41 -7.61
N ARG A 45 5.48 18.43 -6.78
CA ARG A 45 6.42 17.75 -5.86
C ARG A 45 6.83 16.33 -6.26
N ASP A 46 6.64 15.94 -7.52
CA ASP A 46 6.86 14.53 -7.91
C ASP A 46 8.31 14.10 -7.77
N ALA A 47 9.24 14.91 -8.24
CA ALA A 47 10.67 14.63 -8.12
C ALA A 47 11.13 14.39 -6.66
N GLN A 48 10.48 15.00 -5.67
CA GLN A 48 10.87 14.85 -4.26
C GLN A 48 10.24 13.62 -3.60
N ARG A 49 9.03 13.23 -4.01
CA ARG A 49 8.27 12.13 -3.38
C ARG A 49 8.36 10.80 -4.11
N SER A 50 8.81 10.80 -5.36
CA SER A 50 8.96 9.60 -6.18
C SER A 50 10.33 8.95 -6.02
N MET A 51 10.36 7.63 -6.23
CA MET A 51 11.55 6.78 -6.18
C MET A 51 11.81 6.11 -7.53
N THR A 52 13.03 5.62 -7.72
CA THR A 52 13.35 4.66 -8.78
C THR A 52 13.10 3.24 -8.27
N LEU A 53 12.98 2.25 -9.17
CA LEU A 53 12.80 0.85 -8.77
C LEU A 53 14.04 0.32 -8.02
N GLU A 54 15.23 0.79 -8.36
CA GLU A 54 16.48 0.40 -7.69
C GLU A 54 16.48 0.81 -6.21
N ALA A 55 15.85 1.94 -5.87
CA ALA A 55 15.71 2.37 -4.48
C ALA A 55 14.84 1.41 -3.66
N LEU A 56 13.96 0.63 -4.31
CA LEU A 56 13.06 -0.34 -3.68
C LEU A 56 13.70 -1.72 -3.46
N ALA A 57 14.97 -1.92 -3.86
CA ALA A 57 15.64 -3.22 -3.77
C ALA A 57 15.51 -3.92 -2.40
N PRO A 58 15.55 -3.22 -1.23
CA PRO A 58 15.32 -3.87 0.06
C PRO A 58 13.92 -4.51 0.21
N LEU A 59 12.88 -3.95 -0.40
CA LEU A 59 11.53 -4.56 -0.39
C LEU A 59 11.48 -5.80 -1.28
N PHE A 60 12.15 -5.74 -2.43
CA PHE A 60 12.18 -6.82 -3.41
C PHE A 60 13.02 -8.03 -2.98
N ALA A 61 13.79 -7.90 -1.90
CA ALA A 61 14.53 -8.99 -1.27
C ALA A 61 13.68 -9.83 -0.29
N LEU A 62 12.40 -9.47 -0.07
CA LEU A 62 11.48 -10.25 0.77
C LEU A 62 10.96 -11.46 -0.01
N ASN A 63 11.01 -12.65 0.61
CA ASN A 63 10.65 -13.91 -0.06
C ASN A 63 9.13 -14.16 -0.11
N ASP A 64 8.40 -13.79 0.94
CA ASP A 64 6.97 -14.14 1.10
C ASP A 64 6.05 -12.94 0.85
N VAL A 65 6.34 -12.17 -0.21
CA VAL A 65 5.59 -10.95 -0.55
C VAL A 65 5.28 -10.93 -2.05
N VAL A 66 4.02 -10.64 -2.36
CA VAL A 66 3.53 -10.35 -3.71
C VAL A 66 3.12 -8.88 -3.76
N PHE A 67 3.74 -8.11 -4.65
CA PHE A 67 3.45 -6.69 -4.79
C PHE A 67 2.31 -6.42 -5.77
N HIS A 68 1.43 -5.49 -5.42
CA HIS A 68 0.31 -5.05 -6.24
C HIS A 68 0.47 -3.56 -6.53
N PRO A 69 0.92 -3.16 -7.73
CA PRO A 69 0.91 -1.75 -8.12
C PRO A 69 -0.52 -1.19 -8.01
N LEU A 70 -0.66 -0.02 -7.37
CA LEU A 70 -1.98 0.61 -7.19
C LEU A 70 -2.21 1.84 -8.07
N SER A 71 -1.20 2.25 -8.85
CA SER A 71 -1.24 3.44 -9.69
C SER A 71 -1.25 3.06 -11.17
N PRO A 72 -2.41 3.15 -11.86
CA PRO A 72 -2.48 2.87 -13.29
C PRO A 72 -1.41 3.65 -14.08
N GLY A 73 -0.77 2.97 -15.02
CA GLY A 73 0.32 3.53 -15.83
C GLY A 73 1.68 3.62 -15.11
N HIS A 74 1.76 3.30 -13.82
CA HIS A 74 2.99 3.24 -13.03
C HIS A 74 3.11 1.87 -12.36
N THR A 75 3.11 0.82 -13.19
CA THR A 75 3.01 -0.57 -12.72
C THR A 75 4.18 -1.46 -13.08
N ALA A 76 5.14 -0.95 -13.85
CA ALA A 76 6.32 -1.71 -14.25
C ALA A 76 7.15 -2.14 -13.03
N MET A 77 7.40 -3.44 -12.92
CA MET A 77 8.17 -4.08 -11.85
C MET A 77 9.35 -4.87 -12.44
N PRO A 78 10.43 -5.11 -11.68
CA PRO A 78 11.51 -5.99 -12.12
C PRO A 78 10.99 -7.41 -12.34
N ALA A 79 11.48 -8.09 -13.39
CA ALA A 79 10.96 -9.39 -13.83
C ALA A 79 11.05 -10.51 -12.78
N ASN A 80 12.02 -10.41 -11.85
CA ASN A 80 12.27 -11.38 -10.79
C ASN A 80 11.53 -11.07 -9.48
N VAL A 81 10.65 -10.06 -9.47
CA VAL A 81 9.87 -9.68 -8.29
C VAL A 81 8.46 -10.22 -8.42
N PRO A 82 7.96 -11.03 -7.47
CA PRO A 82 6.57 -11.48 -7.47
C PRO A 82 5.62 -10.29 -7.40
N HIS A 83 4.78 -10.13 -8.42
CA HIS A 83 3.79 -9.05 -8.47
C HIS A 83 2.57 -9.44 -9.29
N CYS A 84 1.44 -8.78 -9.02
CA CYS A 84 0.20 -8.87 -9.78
C CYS A 84 -0.26 -7.46 -10.15
N ASP A 85 -0.29 -7.15 -11.44
CA ASP A 85 -0.87 -5.89 -11.91
C ASP A 85 -2.35 -6.09 -12.25
N LEU A 86 -3.22 -5.74 -11.31
CA LEU A 86 -4.68 -5.75 -11.49
C LEU A 86 -5.25 -4.36 -11.84
N THR A 87 -4.40 -3.36 -12.06
CA THR A 87 -4.87 -2.01 -12.44
C THR A 87 -5.63 -1.94 -13.78
N PRO A 88 -5.39 -2.82 -14.78
CA PRO A 88 -6.20 -2.87 -16.00
C PRO A 88 -7.68 -3.25 -15.76
N ASP A 89 -7.98 -3.85 -14.61
CA ASP A 89 -9.34 -4.27 -14.23
C ASP A 89 -10.13 -3.17 -13.52
N TYR A 90 -9.53 -2.00 -13.26
CA TYR A 90 -10.24 -0.85 -12.72
C TYR A 90 -11.24 -0.30 -13.75
N ARG A 91 -12.53 -0.31 -13.38
CA ARG A 91 -13.65 0.20 -14.19
C ARG A 91 -14.36 1.38 -13.54
N ASP A 92 -14.36 1.44 -12.21
CA ASP A 92 -15.11 2.40 -11.42
C ASP A 92 -14.19 3.35 -10.62
N GLY A 93 -12.98 3.58 -11.13
CA GLY A 93 -12.03 4.55 -10.57
C GLY A 93 -11.64 4.22 -9.14
N PHE A 94 -11.80 5.18 -8.21
CA PHE A 94 -11.35 5.04 -6.82
C PHE A 94 -12.11 3.98 -6.01
N GLU A 95 -13.32 3.60 -6.42
CA GLU A 95 -14.05 2.49 -5.79
C GLU A 95 -13.31 1.16 -5.95
N ASP A 96 -12.75 0.91 -7.14
CA ASP A 96 -11.93 -0.27 -7.39
C ASP A 96 -10.60 -0.21 -6.65
N VAL A 97 -9.98 0.97 -6.57
CA VAL A 97 -8.76 1.16 -5.75
C VAL A 97 -9.05 0.88 -4.28
N ALA A 98 -10.19 1.34 -3.75
CA ALA A 98 -10.58 1.12 -2.36
C ALA A 98 -10.83 -0.37 -2.07
N ALA A 99 -11.56 -1.05 -2.96
CA ALA A 99 -11.83 -2.48 -2.83
C ALA A 99 -10.56 -3.32 -2.99
N HIS A 100 -9.66 -2.96 -3.91
CA HIS A 100 -8.36 -3.59 -4.06
C HIS A 100 -7.51 -3.38 -2.81
N VAL A 101 -7.38 -2.16 -2.29
CA VAL A 101 -6.70 -1.86 -1.01
C VAL A 101 -7.26 -2.69 0.14
N CYS A 102 -8.58 -2.90 0.20
CA CYS A 102 -9.21 -3.73 1.23
C CYS A 102 -8.87 -5.22 1.10
N ALA A 103 -8.59 -5.71 -0.10
CA ALA A 103 -8.21 -7.10 -0.38
C ALA A 103 -6.73 -7.43 -0.06
N LEU A 104 -5.92 -6.39 0.18
CA LEU A 104 -4.48 -6.49 0.48
C LEU A 104 -4.24 -6.53 2.00
N ASP A 105 -3.07 -7.03 2.41
CA ASP A 105 -2.69 -7.14 3.81
C ASP A 105 -2.16 -5.80 4.35
N ALA A 106 -1.42 -5.06 3.52
CA ALA A 106 -0.98 -3.70 3.81
C ALA A 106 -0.72 -2.91 2.51
N VAL A 107 -0.54 -1.59 2.66
CA VAL A 107 -0.13 -0.69 1.56
C VAL A 107 1.19 -0.02 1.91
N VAL A 108 2.17 -0.12 1.01
CA VAL A 108 3.42 0.64 1.03
C VAL A 108 3.33 1.73 -0.02
N THR A 109 3.37 2.99 0.40
CA THR A 109 3.08 4.10 -0.52
C THR A 109 3.87 5.36 -0.19
N ILE A 110 4.14 6.16 -1.21
CA ILE A 110 4.54 7.57 -1.07
C ILE A 110 3.35 8.45 -0.62
N ASP A 111 3.61 9.72 -0.31
CA ASP A 111 2.60 10.76 -0.03
C ASP A 111 1.68 10.99 -1.24
N SER A 112 0.62 10.18 -1.35
CA SER A 112 -0.30 10.11 -2.50
C SER A 112 -1.69 9.61 -2.08
N ALA A 113 -2.65 9.58 -3.01
CA ALA A 113 -4.04 9.20 -2.71
C ALA A 113 -4.19 7.82 -2.04
N PRO A 114 -3.46 6.75 -2.44
CA PRO A 114 -3.49 5.47 -1.74
C PRO A 114 -3.10 5.50 -0.26
N LEU A 115 -2.27 6.44 0.18
CA LEU A 115 -1.96 6.65 1.59
C LEU A 115 -3.23 7.04 2.36
N HIS A 116 -3.89 8.09 1.89
CA HIS A 116 -5.09 8.62 2.53
C HIS A 116 -6.26 7.63 2.46
N LEU A 117 -6.41 6.96 1.32
CA LEU A 117 -7.43 5.94 1.14
C LEU A 117 -7.24 4.76 2.11
N GLY A 118 -6.03 4.21 2.18
CA GLY A 118 -5.72 3.12 3.13
C GLY A 118 -5.93 3.53 4.58
N GLY A 119 -5.51 4.75 4.95
CA GLY A 119 -5.75 5.30 6.28
C GLY A 119 -7.24 5.47 6.62
N ALA A 120 -8.03 5.98 5.67
CA ALA A 120 -9.47 6.16 5.83
C ALA A 120 -10.23 4.83 5.92
N LEU A 121 -9.74 3.78 5.25
CA LEU A 121 -10.26 2.41 5.30
C LEU A 121 -9.73 1.61 6.51
N GLY A 122 -8.83 2.18 7.32
CA GLY A 122 -8.24 1.48 8.46
C GLY A 122 -7.25 0.38 8.10
N LYS A 123 -6.81 0.30 6.84
CA LYS A 123 -5.84 -0.69 6.41
C LYS A 123 -4.45 -0.29 6.92
N PRO A 124 -3.60 -1.27 7.29
CA PRO A 124 -2.20 -0.99 7.60
C PRO A 124 -1.49 -0.30 6.44
N VAL A 125 -0.93 0.87 6.68
CA VAL A 125 -0.22 1.66 5.68
C VAL A 125 1.18 2.01 6.18
N PHE A 126 2.20 1.74 5.36
CA PHE A 126 3.56 2.18 5.56
C PHE A 126 3.86 3.32 4.57
N ALA A 127 3.80 4.55 5.08
CA ALA A 127 3.95 5.76 4.28
C ALA A 127 5.42 6.19 4.21
N MET A 128 5.99 6.14 3.01
CA MET A 128 7.33 6.61 2.70
C MET A 128 7.27 8.10 2.33
N LEU A 129 7.81 8.93 3.22
CA LEU A 129 7.75 10.37 3.13
C LEU A 129 9.11 10.95 2.72
N ASP A 130 9.05 11.90 1.79
CA ASP A 130 10.19 12.75 1.48
C ASP A 130 10.58 13.63 2.68
N ARG A 131 11.74 14.28 2.60
CA ARG A 131 12.22 15.07 3.74
C ARG A 131 11.29 16.22 4.11
N VAL A 132 10.67 16.88 3.12
CA VAL A 132 9.81 18.05 3.29
C VAL A 132 8.43 17.78 2.67
N SER A 133 7.69 16.89 3.31
CA SER A 133 6.36 16.45 2.86
C SER A 133 5.27 17.50 3.08
N GLN A 134 4.02 17.15 2.77
CA GLN A 134 2.89 18.06 3.05
C GLN A 134 2.85 18.44 4.52
N TRP A 135 2.43 19.67 4.80
CA TRP A 135 2.43 20.25 6.15
C TRP A 135 1.66 19.38 7.17
N ALA A 136 0.65 18.64 6.71
CA ALA A 136 -0.17 17.75 7.53
C ALA A 136 0.63 16.63 8.21
N TRP A 137 1.80 16.25 7.67
CA TRP A 137 2.68 15.23 8.25
C TRP A 137 3.73 15.78 9.22
N GLY A 138 3.80 17.10 9.40
CA GLY A 138 4.80 17.74 10.25
C GLY A 138 6.24 17.39 9.87
N THR A 139 7.15 17.50 10.85
CA THR A 139 8.59 17.23 10.66
C THR A 139 9.05 15.92 11.31
N GLN A 140 8.17 15.27 12.07
CA GLN A 140 8.42 14.01 12.77
C GLN A 140 7.77 12.85 12.01
N GLU A 141 7.99 11.62 12.50
CA GLU A 141 7.28 10.41 12.06
C GLU A 141 6.08 10.09 12.97
N SER A 142 5.40 11.14 13.46
CA SER A 142 4.21 11.03 14.30
C SER A 142 3.07 11.83 13.67
N GLN A 143 1.87 11.25 13.61
CA GLN A 143 0.68 11.89 13.06
C GLN A 143 -0.57 11.49 13.85
N ARG A 144 -1.68 12.21 13.66
CA ARG A 144 -2.95 12.01 14.41
C ARG A 144 -4.17 11.73 13.50
N TRP A 145 -3.93 11.61 12.20
CA TRP A 145 -4.96 11.50 11.17
C TRP A 145 -5.48 10.07 11.04
N TYR A 146 -4.58 9.07 11.09
CA TYR A 146 -4.91 7.68 10.81
C TYR A 146 -4.18 6.74 11.77
N ASP A 147 -4.90 6.00 12.61
CA ASP A 147 -4.27 5.10 13.58
C ASP A 147 -3.56 3.92 12.88
N SER A 148 -3.96 3.59 11.64
CA SER A 148 -3.39 2.50 10.84
C SER A 148 -2.16 2.90 10.00
N VAL A 149 -1.76 4.18 9.99
CA VAL A 149 -0.66 4.69 9.16
C VAL A 149 0.62 4.88 9.99
N THR A 150 1.69 4.19 9.57
CA THR A 150 3.05 4.37 10.08
C THR A 150 3.88 5.18 9.08
N LEU A 151 4.53 6.24 9.56
CA LEU A 151 5.36 7.11 8.72
C LEU A 151 6.83 6.69 8.76
N PHE A 152 7.50 6.71 7.60
CA PHE A 152 8.94 6.56 7.44
C PHE A 152 9.44 7.70 6.59
N ARG A 153 10.32 8.53 7.15
CA ARG A 153 10.74 9.79 6.56
C ARG A 153 12.21 9.73 6.17
N GLN A 154 12.52 10.30 5.02
CA GLN A 154 13.89 10.54 4.59
C GLN A 154 14.71 11.26 5.67
N PRO A 155 15.92 10.77 6.01
CA PRO A 155 16.83 11.50 6.88
C PRO A 155 17.38 12.74 6.17
N ARG A 156 17.60 12.66 4.85
CA ARG A 156 18.07 13.74 3.97
C ARG A 156 17.30 13.69 2.64
N PRO A 157 17.07 14.84 1.97
CA PRO A 157 16.38 14.85 0.67
C PRO A 157 17.02 13.86 -0.31
N GLY A 158 16.19 13.00 -0.90
CA GLY A 158 16.61 11.99 -1.89
C GLY A 158 17.18 10.70 -1.29
N ASP A 159 17.44 10.63 0.02
CA ASP A 159 18.00 9.46 0.68
C ASP A 159 16.91 8.44 1.05
N TRP A 160 16.42 7.73 0.03
CA TRP A 160 15.32 6.77 0.14
C TRP A 160 15.73 5.41 0.72
N GLN A 161 16.99 4.99 0.52
CA GLN A 161 17.49 3.69 0.98
C GLN A 161 17.18 3.38 2.46
N PRO A 162 17.48 4.27 3.44
CA PRO A 162 17.16 4.00 4.84
C PRO A 162 15.64 3.95 5.12
N VAL A 163 14.82 4.64 4.33
CA VAL A 163 13.35 4.60 4.44
C VAL A 163 12.85 3.22 4.02
N VAL A 164 13.23 2.79 2.82
CA VAL A 164 12.80 1.52 2.23
C VAL A 164 13.29 0.33 3.06
N ALA A 165 14.53 0.36 3.56
CA ALA A 165 15.06 -0.68 4.44
C ALA A 165 14.25 -0.83 5.73
N ARG A 166 13.83 0.28 6.35
CA ARG A 166 12.98 0.24 7.56
C ARG A 166 11.58 -0.29 7.27
N VAL A 167 11.00 0.03 6.12
CA VAL A 167 9.72 -0.55 5.69
C VAL A 167 9.85 -2.05 5.45
N ALA A 168 10.92 -2.49 4.77
CA ALA A 168 11.17 -3.91 4.54
C ALA A 168 11.33 -4.70 5.86
N GLN A 169 12.07 -4.16 6.84
CA GLN A 169 12.16 -4.74 8.19
C GLN A 169 10.80 -4.83 8.87
N ARG A 170 9.95 -3.80 8.69
CA ARG A 170 8.62 -3.82 9.27
C ARG A 170 7.70 -4.84 8.60
N LEU A 171 7.81 -5.03 7.29
CA LEU A 171 7.07 -6.06 6.55
C LEU A 171 7.54 -7.48 6.90
N ALA A 172 8.84 -7.69 7.07
CA ALA A 172 9.40 -9.00 7.45
C ALA A 172 8.91 -9.50 8.83
N SER A 173 8.48 -8.58 9.70
CA SER A 173 7.87 -8.88 11.01
C SER A 173 6.35 -8.67 11.02
N PHE A 174 5.76 -8.37 9.87
CA PHE A 174 4.33 -8.14 9.77
C PHE A 174 3.60 -9.48 9.87
N PRO A 175 2.61 -9.62 10.76
CA PRO A 175 1.88 -10.86 10.88
C PRO A 175 1.19 -11.15 9.55
N ALA A 176 1.30 -12.38 9.06
CA ALA A 176 0.35 -12.88 8.07
C ALA A 176 -1.06 -12.66 8.62
N ALA A 177 -2.01 -12.24 7.77
CA ALA A 177 -3.40 -12.23 8.17
C ALA A 177 -3.75 -13.63 8.72
N PRO A 178 -4.49 -13.74 9.86
CA PRO A 178 -5.04 -15.03 10.25
C PRO A 178 -5.76 -15.61 9.03
N GLU A 179 -5.60 -16.92 8.78
CA GLU A 179 -6.09 -17.63 7.60
C GLU A 179 -7.33 -16.94 7.05
N ARG A 180 -7.30 -16.60 5.74
CA ARG A 180 -8.43 -16.02 5.02
C ARG A 180 -9.54 -17.07 4.92
N GLU A 181 -10.03 -17.58 6.06
CA GLU A 181 -11.18 -18.45 6.17
C GLU A 181 -12.31 -17.73 5.48
N ALA A 182 -12.90 -18.44 4.52
CA ALA A 182 -14.13 -18.08 3.85
C ALA A 182 -15.22 -17.93 4.91
N THR A 183 -15.26 -16.79 5.58
CA THR A 183 -16.36 -16.44 6.47
C THR A 183 -17.49 -16.00 5.55
N GLY A 184 -18.18 -17.00 5.00
CA GLY A 184 -19.53 -16.81 4.53
C GLY A 184 -20.31 -16.15 5.66
N LEU A 185 -20.81 -14.94 5.41
CA LEU A 185 -21.83 -14.33 6.25
C LEU A 185 -23.09 -15.22 6.16
N ALA A 186 -23.12 -16.27 6.97
CA ALA A 186 -24.35 -16.90 7.38
C ALA A 186 -25.00 -15.99 8.43
N ASN A 187 -26.09 -15.35 8.00
CA ASN A 187 -27.23 -14.87 8.78
C ASN A 187 -27.04 -14.78 10.30
N ARG A 188 -27.06 -13.56 10.83
CA ARG A 188 -27.66 -13.34 12.15
C ARG A 188 -29.07 -12.80 11.95
N LEU A 189 -30.03 -13.68 12.23
CA LEU A 189 -31.37 -13.31 12.69
C LEU A 189 -31.27 -12.65 14.07
#